data_AF-A0A914MKW1-F1
#
_entry.id   AF-A0A914MKW1-F1
#
_cell.length_a   1.000
_cell.length_b   1.000
_cell.length_c   1.000
_cell.angle_alpha   90.00
_cell.angle_beta   90.00
_cell.angle_gamma   90.00
#
_symmetry.space_group_name_H-M   'P 1'
#
loop_
_entity.id
_entity.type
_entity.pdbx_description
1 polymer ?
#
loop_
_entity_poly.entity_id
_entity_poly.type
_entity_poly.pdbx_seq_one_letter_code
_entity_poly.pdbx_strand_id
1 'polypeptide(L)'
;MSKLLSTYFSGTIGTNNEYKLLFSRNGLNYLIISGKLNIKLPSNGIYIFASQLHAHLTGRKLFTSLIRNGRKIGEINRDEHYSPHWQHIQPLEPHINVLPGDVLATTCLYETRERKKWTWGGYGIEDEMCVNYIHYYPASEIEVCKSAVSNSSLHSFFSKLGVVDKRLNIQEKYLSIKWNTAKIGLLREFYHVSPLNVACLRHSGQIFRVNVLYF
;
A
#
# COMPACT_ATOMS: atom_id res chain seq x y z
N MET A 1 8.70 -16.75 -20.33
CA MET A 1 7.66 -15.71 -20.41
C MET A 1 7.79 -14.79 -19.19
N SER A 2 7.87 -13.48 -19.41
CA SER A 2 7.82 -12.44 -18.38
C SER A 2 6.37 -12.07 -18.04
N LYS A 3 6.13 -11.48 -16.87
CA LYS A 3 4.82 -11.02 -16.40
C LYS A 3 4.90 -9.68 -15.68
N LEU A 4 3.77 -9.00 -15.63
CA LEU A 4 3.53 -7.83 -14.80
C LEU A 4 2.87 -8.29 -13.49
N LEU A 5 3.48 -7.96 -12.37
CA LEU A 5 2.90 -8.05 -11.03
C LEU A 5 2.60 -6.62 -10.58
N SER A 6 1.33 -6.32 -10.37
CA SER A 6 0.95 -5.10 -9.69
C SER A 6 1.06 -5.34 -8.19
N THR A 7 2.12 -4.84 -7.56
CA THR A 7 2.06 -4.64 -6.10
C THR A 7 1.23 -3.39 -5.86
N TYR A 8 -0.04 -3.65 -5.62
CA TYR A 8 -1.06 -2.65 -5.40
C TYR A 8 -1.30 -2.54 -3.90
N PHE A 9 -2.16 -1.63 -3.52
CA PHE A 9 -2.81 -1.62 -2.23
C PHE A 9 -4.27 -1.28 -2.53
N SER A 10 -5.22 -2.22 -2.36
CA SER A 10 -6.63 -1.84 -2.31
C SER A 10 -6.89 -1.45 -0.88
N GLY A 11 -6.58 -0.19 -0.62
CA GLY A 11 -7.14 0.54 0.49
C GLY A 11 -7.64 1.88 -0.01
N THR A 12 -8.92 2.09 0.22
CA THR A 12 -9.82 3.16 -0.10
C THR A 12 -9.81 4.16 0.98
N ILE A 13 -10.15 5.31 0.53
CA ILE A 13 -10.58 6.42 1.30
C ILE A 13 -11.61 6.95 0.26
N GLY A 14 -12.86 7.28 0.61
CA GLY A 14 -13.94 7.43 -0.39
C GLY A 14 -14.82 8.65 -0.16
N THR A 15 -15.73 8.93 -1.10
CA THR A 15 -17.09 8.36 -1.09
C THR A 15 -17.51 7.69 -2.41
N ASN A 16 -17.28 6.39 -2.56
CA ASN A 16 -18.30 5.33 -2.77
C ASN A 16 -17.57 3.98 -2.91
N ASN A 17 -18.01 3.00 -2.11
CA ASN A 17 -17.56 1.61 -1.99
C ASN A 17 -16.07 1.33 -1.70
N GLU A 18 -15.86 0.95 -0.42
CA GLU A 18 -14.83 0.10 0.22
C GLU A 18 -13.36 0.27 -0.09
N TYR A 19 -12.52 0.10 0.98
CA TYR A 19 -11.05 0.00 1.21
C TYR A 19 -10.50 1.10 2.25
N LYS A 20 -9.22 1.10 2.76
CA LYS A 20 -8.68 2.00 3.84
C LYS A 20 -7.34 2.74 3.57
N LEU A 21 -7.22 4.04 3.93
CA LEU A 21 -6.03 4.86 4.33
C LEU A 21 -6.45 6.31 4.68
N LEU A 22 -5.59 7.23 5.18
CA LEU A 22 -6.01 8.62 5.45
C LEU A 22 -4.84 9.64 5.43
N PHE A 23 -5.05 10.82 4.81
CA PHE A 23 -4.06 11.90 4.71
C PHE A 23 -4.49 13.17 5.46
N SER A 24 -3.66 13.65 6.40
CA SER A 24 -3.93 14.88 7.17
C SER A 24 -3.98 16.13 6.29
N ARG A 25 -4.80 17.11 6.70
CA ARG A 25 -4.97 18.44 6.09
C ARG A 25 -3.69 19.29 6.01
N ASN A 26 -2.63 18.99 6.78
CA ASN A 26 -1.44 19.87 6.90
C ASN A 26 -0.12 19.11 7.19
N GLY A 27 0.32 18.16 6.35
CA GLY A 27 1.65 17.58 6.55
C GLY A 27 2.12 16.56 5.53
N LEU A 28 3.43 16.30 5.57
CA LEU A 28 4.05 15.14 4.93
C LEU A 28 3.45 13.87 5.53
N ASN A 29 2.70 13.14 4.71
CA ASN A 29 2.12 11.88 5.10
C ASN A 29 2.91 10.75 4.43
N TYR A 30 3.23 9.70 5.19
CA TYR A 30 3.88 8.50 4.67
C TYR A 30 2.91 7.33 4.74
N LEU A 31 2.99 6.47 3.75
CA LEU A 31 2.26 5.22 3.66
C LEU A 31 3.28 4.12 3.46
N ILE A 32 3.26 3.08 4.29
CA ILE A 32 4.03 1.84 4.07
C ILE A 32 3.04 0.73 3.71
N ILE A 33 3.09 0.28 2.46
CA ILE A 33 2.50 -0.99 2.02
C ILE A 33 3.52 -2.06 2.34
N SER A 34 3.09 -3.21 2.84
CA SER A 34 3.92 -4.41 2.91
C SER A 34 3.08 -5.61 2.49
N GLY A 35 3.62 -6.43 1.59
CA GLY A 35 3.03 -7.69 1.16
C GLY A 35 4.03 -8.82 1.34
N LYS A 36 3.74 -9.79 2.19
CA LYS A 36 4.55 -11.00 2.35
C LYS A 36 4.26 -11.96 1.19
N LEU A 37 5.26 -12.26 0.39
CA LEU A 37 5.19 -13.19 -0.74
C LEU A 37 5.41 -14.63 -0.24
N ASN A 38 4.53 -15.09 0.66
CA ASN A 38 4.43 -16.50 1.05
C ASN A 38 3.59 -17.33 0.05
N ILE A 39 3.26 -16.74 -1.09
CA ILE A 39 2.25 -17.23 -2.03
C ILE A 39 2.97 -17.74 -3.26
N LYS A 40 2.65 -18.96 -3.71
CA LYS A 40 3.07 -19.68 -4.96
C LYS A 40 4.11 -19.01 -5.90
N LEU A 41 5.21 -18.50 -5.37
CA LEU A 41 6.40 -18.20 -6.15
C LEU A 41 7.11 -19.52 -6.40
N PRO A 42 7.81 -19.67 -7.54
CA PRO A 42 8.73 -20.78 -7.75
C PRO A 42 9.72 -20.90 -6.59
N SER A 43 10.23 -22.11 -6.31
CA SER A 43 11.21 -22.33 -5.23
C SER A 43 12.46 -21.46 -5.37
N ASN A 44 12.88 -21.19 -6.61
CA ASN A 44 14.02 -20.34 -6.93
C ASN A 44 13.67 -18.84 -6.98
N GLY A 45 12.42 -18.47 -6.68
CA GLY A 45 11.95 -17.09 -6.70
C GLY A 45 11.62 -16.56 -8.10
N ILE A 46 11.60 -15.22 -8.16
CA ILE A 46 11.42 -14.43 -9.37
C ILE A 46 12.51 -13.37 -9.47
N TYR A 47 12.82 -12.97 -10.69
CA TYR A 47 13.74 -11.91 -11.04
C TYR A 47 12.96 -10.72 -11.57
N ILE A 48 13.06 -9.59 -10.88
CA ILE A 48 12.47 -8.32 -11.29
C ILE A 48 13.47 -7.61 -12.19
N PHE A 49 13.04 -7.24 -13.39
CA PHE A 49 13.87 -6.56 -14.40
C PHE A 49 13.42 -5.14 -14.70
N ALA A 50 12.19 -4.76 -14.32
CA ALA A 50 11.74 -3.38 -14.42
C ALA A 50 10.66 -3.06 -13.38
N SER A 51 10.47 -1.77 -13.09
CA SER A 51 9.48 -1.28 -12.14
C SER A 51 8.91 0.07 -12.57
N GLN A 52 7.61 0.30 -12.38
CA GLN A 52 6.97 1.60 -12.57
C GLN A 52 6.22 2.00 -11.29
N LEU A 53 6.63 3.12 -10.70
CA LEU A 53 5.98 3.70 -9.52
C LEU A 53 4.79 4.56 -9.94
N HIS A 54 3.70 4.48 -9.19
CA HIS A 54 2.47 5.20 -9.50
C HIS A 54 1.75 5.72 -8.24
N ALA A 55 1.40 7.00 -8.30
CA ALA A 55 0.52 7.72 -7.38
C ALA A 55 -0.25 8.81 -8.16
N HIS A 56 -1.28 9.41 -7.55
CA HIS A 56 -2.00 10.53 -8.13
C HIS A 56 -1.34 11.87 -7.71
N LEU A 57 -2.08 12.97 -7.86
CA LEU A 57 -1.56 14.35 -7.90
C LEU A 57 -0.77 14.80 -6.66
N THR A 58 -0.97 14.18 -5.51
CA THR A 58 -0.29 14.53 -4.25
C THR A 58 0.97 13.69 -3.99
N GLY A 59 1.26 12.67 -4.79
CA GLY A 59 2.49 11.88 -4.67
C GLY A 59 3.76 12.72 -4.89
N ARG A 60 4.78 12.51 -4.06
CA ARG A 60 6.08 13.24 -4.12
C ARG A 60 7.30 12.35 -4.04
N LYS A 61 7.21 11.23 -3.33
CA LYS A 61 8.32 10.28 -3.19
C LYS A 61 7.79 8.88 -3.01
N LEU A 62 8.30 7.95 -3.80
CA LEU A 62 7.86 6.56 -3.79
C LEU A 62 9.09 5.65 -3.78
N PHE A 63 9.03 4.57 -3.02
CA PHE A 63 10.08 3.55 -3.06
C PHE A 63 9.54 2.20 -2.65
N THR A 64 10.16 1.11 -3.09
CA THR A 64 9.76 -0.25 -2.68
C THR A 64 10.94 -0.96 -2.05
N SER A 65 10.84 -1.31 -0.77
CA SER A 65 11.86 -2.05 -0.04
C SER A 65 11.67 -3.55 -0.18
N LEU A 66 12.77 -4.29 -0.32
CA LEU A 66 12.81 -5.74 -0.23
C LEU A 66 13.29 -6.14 1.16
N ILE A 67 12.46 -6.92 1.86
CA ILE A 67 12.72 -7.38 3.23
C ILE A 67 12.76 -8.90 3.24
N ARG A 68 13.84 -9.47 3.77
CA ARG A 68 14.07 -10.91 3.91
C ARG A 68 14.35 -11.23 5.37
N ASN A 69 13.64 -12.20 5.94
CA ASN A 69 13.78 -12.60 7.35
C ASN A 69 13.71 -11.40 8.32
N GLY A 70 12.76 -10.48 8.08
CA GLY A 70 12.55 -9.30 8.93
C GLY A 70 13.58 -8.16 8.74
N ARG A 71 14.59 -8.33 7.89
CA ARG A 71 15.61 -7.31 7.62
C ARG A 71 15.46 -6.76 6.20
N LYS A 72 15.52 -5.45 6.05
CA LYS A 72 15.61 -4.80 4.74
C LYS A 72 16.97 -5.14 4.10
N ILE A 73 16.93 -5.78 2.93
CA ILE A 73 18.14 -6.20 2.19
C ILE A 73 18.39 -5.35 0.93
N GLY A 74 17.41 -4.57 0.49
CA GLY A 74 17.56 -3.70 -0.68
C GLY A 74 16.27 -2.98 -1.02
N GLU A 75 16.24 -2.38 -2.20
CA GLU A 75 15.08 -1.70 -2.77
C GLU A 75 14.89 -2.09 -4.22
N ILE A 76 13.65 -2.25 -4.64
CA ILE A 76 13.29 -2.56 -6.03
C ILE A 76 13.42 -1.31 -6.89
N ASN A 77 12.88 -0.20 -6.40
CA ASN A 77 12.89 1.09 -7.08
C ASN A 77 12.71 2.20 -6.05
N ARG A 78 13.26 3.37 -6.32
CA ARG A 78 13.14 4.59 -5.51
C ARG A 78 13.12 5.80 -6.42
N ASP A 79 12.14 6.65 -6.19
CA ASP A 79 12.07 7.99 -6.75
C ASP A 79 11.88 8.99 -5.61
N GLU A 80 12.92 9.78 -5.37
CA GLU A 80 12.95 10.85 -4.35
C GLU A 80 12.16 12.09 -4.78
N HIS A 81 11.97 12.28 -6.09
CA HIS A 81 11.37 13.46 -6.70
C HIS A 81 10.24 13.07 -7.66
N TYR A 82 9.44 12.10 -7.23
CA TYR A 82 8.35 11.55 -8.02
C TYR A 82 7.36 12.64 -8.43
N SER A 83 7.04 12.67 -9.73
CA SER A 83 5.99 13.52 -10.29
C SER A 83 4.88 12.66 -10.89
N PRO A 84 3.60 12.88 -10.53
CA PRO A 84 2.48 12.19 -11.16
C PRO A 84 2.37 12.44 -12.66
N HIS A 85 3.00 13.51 -13.18
CA HIS A 85 3.04 13.85 -14.60
C HIS A 85 4.18 13.14 -15.35
N TRP A 86 5.11 12.51 -14.64
CA TRP A 86 6.24 11.78 -15.21
C TRP A 86 6.30 10.37 -14.62
N GLN A 87 5.61 9.45 -15.28
CA GLN A 87 5.53 8.05 -14.86
C GLN A 87 6.13 7.18 -15.95
N HIS A 88 7.30 6.62 -15.68
CA HIS A 88 8.02 5.77 -16.63
C HIS A 88 8.29 4.39 -16.03
N ILE A 89 8.48 3.42 -16.92
CA ILE A 89 8.98 2.09 -16.55
C ILE A 89 10.50 2.21 -16.45
N GLN A 90 11.03 1.95 -15.26
CA GLN A 90 12.46 1.96 -14.97
C GLN A 90 13.03 0.55 -15.12
N PRO A 91 13.93 0.29 -16.10
CA PRO A 91 14.72 -0.94 -16.14
C PRO A 91 15.64 -1.01 -14.91
N LEU A 92 15.84 -2.21 -14.38
CA LEU A 92 16.63 -2.47 -13.19
C LEU A 92 17.80 -3.38 -13.54
N GLU A 93 19.03 -2.92 -13.30
CA GLU A 93 20.24 -3.71 -13.50
C GLU A 93 21.15 -3.61 -12.26
N PRO A 94 21.57 -4.73 -11.65
CA PRO A 94 21.21 -6.10 -12.02
C PRO A 94 19.74 -6.43 -11.69
N HIS A 95 19.16 -7.42 -12.36
CA HIS A 95 17.84 -7.96 -12.02
C HIS A 95 17.78 -8.41 -10.55
N ILE A 96 16.68 -8.10 -9.87
CA ILE A 96 16.54 -8.31 -8.43
C ILE A 96 15.82 -9.63 -8.14
N ASN A 97 16.47 -10.54 -7.42
CA ASN A 97 15.88 -11.83 -7.03
C ASN A 97 15.03 -11.72 -5.76
N VAL A 98 13.75 -12.06 -5.88
CA VAL A 98 12.76 -12.12 -4.80
C VAL A 98 12.36 -13.58 -4.57
N LEU A 99 12.57 -14.06 -3.35
CA LEU A 99 12.35 -15.45 -2.97
C LEU A 99 11.01 -15.63 -2.25
N PRO A 100 10.45 -16.86 -2.22
CA PRO A 100 9.33 -17.17 -1.34
C PRO A 100 9.65 -16.79 0.11
N GLY A 101 8.73 -16.07 0.76
CA GLY A 101 8.91 -15.59 2.14
C GLY A 101 9.41 -14.15 2.27
N ASP A 102 9.95 -13.58 1.19
CA ASP A 102 10.29 -12.17 1.16
C ASP A 102 9.05 -11.27 1.26
N VAL A 103 9.27 -10.04 1.71
CA VAL A 103 8.26 -9.00 1.78
C VAL A 103 8.67 -7.86 0.85
N LEU A 104 7.77 -7.48 -0.05
CA LEU A 104 7.90 -6.24 -0.82
C LEU A 104 7.07 -5.17 -0.13
N ALA A 105 7.74 -4.06 0.21
CA ALA A 105 7.16 -2.98 0.96
C ALA A 105 7.22 -1.65 0.21
N THR A 106 6.13 -1.28 -0.46
CA THR A 106 6.00 -0.03 -1.22
C THR A 106 5.62 1.12 -0.31
N THR A 107 6.45 2.14 -0.22
CA THR A 107 6.21 3.33 0.57
C THR A 107 5.96 4.53 -0.32
N CYS A 108 4.90 5.28 -0.04
CA CYS A 108 4.55 6.51 -0.76
C CYS A 108 4.45 7.69 0.19
N LEU A 109 5.00 8.83 -0.21
CA LEU A 109 4.93 10.09 0.51
C LEU A 109 4.12 11.10 -0.29
N TYR A 110 3.25 11.80 0.41
CA TYR A 110 2.25 12.68 -0.18
C TYR A 110 2.27 14.08 0.40
N GLU A 111 1.84 15.02 -0.42
CA GLU A 111 1.70 16.43 -0.10
C GLU A 111 0.27 16.92 -0.33
N THR A 112 -0.46 17.11 0.76
CA THR A 112 -1.87 17.48 0.75
C THR A 112 -2.13 18.93 1.19
N ARG A 113 -1.09 19.77 1.26
CA ARG A 113 -1.18 21.18 1.72
C ARG A 113 -2.20 22.02 0.94
N GLU A 114 -2.35 21.73 -0.34
CA GLU A 114 -3.27 22.43 -1.24
C GLU A 114 -4.70 21.83 -1.24
N ARG A 115 -4.90 20.67 -0.60
CA ARG A 115 -6.20 19.99 -0.56
C ARG A 115 -7.06 20.58 0.56
N LYS A 116 -8.26 21.07 0.18
CA LYS A 116 -9.24 21.63 1.14
C LYS A 116 -10.03 20.55 1.90
N LYS A 117 -10.12 19.35 1.32
CA LYS A 117 -10.84 18.18 1.86
C LYS A 117 -9.84 17.06 2.14
N TRP A 118 -10.27 16.08 2.93
CA TRP A 118 -9.55 14.81 3.08
C TRP A 118 -9.30 14.18 1.72
N THR A 119 -8.06 13.72 1.51
CA THR A 119 -7.71 12.95 0.32
C THR A 119 -7.92 11.48 0.59
N TRP A 120 -8.62 10.89 -0.36
CA TRP A 120 -9.15 9.55 -0.35
C TRP A 120 -8.33 8.69 -1.30
N GLY A 121 -8.51 7.38 -1.26
CA GLY A 121 -7.66 6.41 -1.95
C GLY A 121 -8.59 5.64 -2.84
N GLY A 122 -8.26 5.52 -4.11
CA GLY A 122 -9.30 5.19 -5.06
C GLY A 122 -8.89 5.49 -6.47
N TYR A 123 -9.87 5.36 -7.36
CA TYR A 123 -9.68 5.48 -8.79
C TYR A 123 -9.92 6.90 -9.31
N GLY A 124 -10.50 7.79 -8.50
CA GLY A 124 -10.77 9.17 -8.90
C GLY A 124 -9.50 10.02 -8.95
N ILE A 125 -9.54 11.07 -9.76
CA ILE A 125 -8.44 12.05 -9.87
C ILE A 125 -8.19 12.80 -8.55
N GLU A 126 -9.25 12.99 -7.76
CA GLU A 126 -9.17 13.61 -6.44
C GLU A 126 -8.73 12.63 -5.34
N ASP A 127 -8.74 11.33 -5.63
CA ASP A 127 -8.22 10.28 -4.76
C ASP A 127 -6.72 10.11 -4.95
N GLU A 128 -6.15 9.14 -4.26
CA GLU A 128 -4.75 8.74 -4.31
C GLU A 128 -4.54 7.25 -4.49
N MET A 129 -3.37 6.93 -5.01
CA MET A 129 -2.90 5.57 -5.15
C MET A 129 -1.46 5.44 -4.66
N CYS A 130 -1.08 4.22 -4.30
CA CYS A 130 0.30 3.84 -3.99
C CYS A 130 0.57 2.49 -4.62
N VAL A 131 1.25 2.50 -5.76
CA VAL A 131 1.40 1.30 -6.58
C VAL A 131 2.84 1.20 -7.08
N ASN A 132 3.34 -0.03 -7.09
CA ASN A 132 4.51 -0.37 -7.88
C ASN A 132 4.14 -1.53 -8.83
N TYR A 133 4.19 -1.23 -10.13
CA TYR A 133 4.08 -2.20 -11.20
C TYR A 133 5.44 -2.85 -11.40
N ILE A 134 5.54 -4.14 -11.12
CA ILE A 134 6.77 -4.92 -11.10
C ILE A 134 6.79 -5.85 -12.31
N HIS A 135 7.78 -5.71 -13.18
CA HIS A 135 7.98 -6.59 -14.32
C HIS A 135 9.00 -7.66 -13.95
N TYR A 136 8.61 -8.94 -14.05
CA TYR A 136 9.41 -10.04 -13.55
C TYR A 136 9.36 -11.30 -14.43
N TYR A 137 10.29 -12.23 -14.18
CA TYR A 137 10.28 -13.59 -14.71
C TYR A 137 10.85 -14.59 -13.67
N PRO A 138 10.57 -15.90 -13.76
CA PRO A 138 9.57 -16.51 -14.63
C PRO A 138 8.15 -16.12 -14.20
N ALA A 139 7.23 -16.15 -15.15
CA ALA A 139 5.81 -15.95 -14.93
C ALA A 139 5.27 -16.80 -13.76
N SER A 140 4.62 -16.16 -12.78
CA SER A 140 3.89 -16.86 -11.70
C SER A 140 2.37 -16.75 -11.90
N GLU A 141 1.58 -17.37 -11.02
CA GLU A 141 0.12 -17.22 -11.02
C GLU A 141 -0.35 -15.91 -10.38
N ILE A 142 0.55 -15.15 -9.75
CA ILE A 142 0.25 -13.92 -9.02
C ILE A 142 0.23 -12.73 -9.98
N GLU A 143 -0.85 -11.96 -9.93
CA GLU A 143 -1.03 -10.75 -10.74
C GLU A 143 -1.11 -9.50 -9.87
N VAL A 144 -1.86 -9.56 -8.75
CA VAL A 144 -2.02 -8.43 -7.84
C VAL A 144 -1.67 -8.87 -6.44
N CYS A 145 -0.83 -8.13 -5.73
CA CYS A 145 -0.67 -8.29 -4.28
C CYS A 145 -0.94 -6.97 -3.60
N LYS A 146 -1.85 -6.96 -2.63
CA LYS A 146 -2.33 -5.77 -1.97
C LYS A 146 -2.52 -5.94 -0.48
N SER A 147 -2.32 -4.88 0.29
CA SER A 147 -2.62 -4.89 1.72
C SER A 147 -3.58 -3.78 2.12
N ALA A 148 -4.06 -3.81 3.37
CA ALA A 148 -4.76 -2.72 4.06
C ALA A 148 -4.85 -3.05 5.55
N VAL A 149 -4.90 -2.05 6.43
CA VAL A 149 -5.17 -2.32 7.86
C VAL A 149 -6.53 -3.03 8.01
N SER A 150 -6.69 -3.88 9.01
CA SER A 150 -7.96 -4.60 9.21
C SER A 150 -9.13 -3.65 9.58
N ASN A 151 -10.37 -4.04 9.25
CA ASN A 151 -11.57 -3.23 9.58
C ASN A 151 -11.77 -3.14 11.08
N SER A 152 -11.54 -4.27 11.78
CA SER A 152 -11.63 -4.36 13.24
C SER A 152 -10.60 -3.47 13.93
N SER A 153 -9.35 -3.45 13.47
CA SER A 153 -8.30 -2.57 13.99
C SER A 153 -8.68 -1.09 13.86
N LEU A 154 -9.20 -0.68 12.70
CA LEU A 154 -9.66 0.70 12.50
C LEU A 154 -10.84 1.06 13.39
N HIS A 155 -11.85 0.19 13.50
CA HIS A 155 -12.97 0.43 14.40
C HIS A 155 -12.52 0.55 15.87
N SER A 156 -11.56 -0.27 16.30
CA SER A 156 -10.95 -0.17 17.63
C SER A 156 -10.24 1.16 17.84
N PHE A 157 -9.45 1.60 16.85
CA PHE A 157 -8.77 2.90 16.88
C PHE A 157 -9.77 4.06 17.03
N PHE A 158 -10.85 4.05 16.24
CA PHE A 158 -11.90 5.07 16.35
C PHE A 158 -12.61 5.05 17.71
N SER A 159 -12.87 3.87 18.25
CA SER A 159 -13.48 3.74 19.57
C SER A 159 -12.58 4.33 20.67
N LYS A 160 -11.26 4.15 20.58
CA LYS A 160 -10.28 4.80 21.49
C LYS A 160 -10.29 6.32 21.39
N LEU A 161 -10.67 6.88 20.23
CA LEU A 161 -10.84 8.32 20.03
C LEU A 161 -12.25 8.84 20.38
N GLY A 162 -13.11 8.00 20.94
CA GLY A 162 -14.47 8.34 21.37
C GLY A 162 -15.56 8.12 20.31
N VAL A 163 -15.23 7.56 19.14
CA VAL A 163 -16.18 7.29 18.05
C VAL A 163 -16.65 5.84 18.12
N VAL A 164 -17.65 5.59 18.96
CA VAL A 164 -18.17 4.24 19.25
C VAL A 164 -19.32 3.82 18.35
N ASP A 165 -19.98 4.74 17.63
CA ASP A 165 -21.12 4.41 16.78
C ASP A 165 -20.70 3.44 15.67
N LYS A 166 -21.30 2.25 15.67
CA LYS A 166 -21.03 1.18 14.71
C LYS A 166 -21.78 1.35 13.39
N ARG A 167 -22.81 2.20 13.35
CA ARG A 167 -23.57 2.52 12.13
C ARG A 167 -22.78 3.38 11.17
N LEU A 168 -21.88 4.20 11.71
CA LEU A 168 -20.99 5.03 10.91
C LEU A 168 -20.01 4.16 10.12
N ASN A 169 -19.94 4.40 8.82
CA ASN A 169 -18.89 3.86 7.98
C ASN A 169 -17.54 4.49 8.34
N ILE A 170 -16.45 3.93 7.81
CA ILE A 170 -15.09 4.37 8.15
C ILE A 170 -14.86 5.86 7.84
N GLN A 171 -15.41 6.38 6.75
CA GLN A 171 -15.27 7.79 6.36
C GLN A 171 -16.01 8.71 7.32
N GLU A 172 -17.24 8.36 7.67
CA GLU A 172 -18.02 9.11 8.65
C GLU A 172 -17.33 9.13 10.02
N LYS A 173 -16.70 8.03 10.43
CA LYS A 173 -15.89 8.00 11.66
C LYS A 173 -14.71 8.97 11.58
N TYR A 174 -14.00 9.01 10.45
CA TYR A 174 -12.94 9.99 10.24
C TYR A 174 -13.43 11.44 10.32
N LEU A 175 -14.57 11.74 9.68
CA LEU A 175 -15.16 13.08 9.66
C LEU A 175 -15.73 13.51 11.02
N SER A 176 -16.16 12.56 11.85
CA SER A 176 -16.67 12.84 13.19
C SER A 176 -15.60 13.29 14.19
N ILE A 177 -14.31 13.11 13.86
CA ILE A 177 -13.21 13.45 14.75
C ILE A 177 -12.74 14.89 14.49
N LYS A 178 -12.68 15.69 15.55
CA LYS A 178 -11.89 16.93 15.54
C LYS A 178 -10.40 16.59 15.60
N TRP A 179 -9.73 16.61 14.45
CA TRP A 179 -8.31 16.29 14.28
C TRP A 179 -7.40 17.42 14.78
N ASN A 180 -6.32 17.04 15.42
CA ASN A 180 -5.23 17.92 15.85
C ASN A 180 -3.89 17.17 15.70
N THR A 181 -2.77 17.86 15.92
CA THR A 181 -1.43 17.30 15.74
C THR A 181 -1.21 16.01 16.55
N ALA A 182 -1.71 15.95 17.79
CA ALA A 182 -1.58 14.77 18.65
C ALA A 182 -2.35 13.56 18.08
N LYS A 183 -3.61 13.74 17.68
CA LYS A 183 -4.42 12.66 17.07
C LYS A 183 -3.87 12.20 15.72
N ILE A 184 -3.30 13.12 14.94
CA ILE A 184 -2.60 12.77 13.69
C ILE A 184 -1.36 11.91 14.00
N GLY A 185 -0.62 12.23 15.07
CA GLY A 185 0.49 11.40 15.56
C GLY A 185 0.02 9.99 15.96
N LEU A 186 -1.10 9.88 16.68
CA LEU A 186 -1.69 8.58 17.05
C LEU A 186 -2.13 7.77 15.82
N LEU A 187 -2.75 8.42 14.84
CA LEU A 187 -3.16 7.77 13.59
C LEU A 187 -1.96 7.24 12.82
N ARG A 188 -0.89 8.03 12.75
CA ARG A 188 0.37 7.67 12.11
C ARG A 188 0.99 6.44 12.78
N GLU A 189 1.06 6.43 14.11
CA GLU A 189 1.56 5.28 14.86
C GLU A 189 0.69 4.04 14.64
N PHE A 190 -0.64 4.21 14.67
CA PHE A 190 -1.58 3.15 14.38
C PHE A 190 -1.30 2.48 13.03
N TYR A 191 -1.07 3.25 11.97
CA TYR A 191 -0.75 2.68 10.65
C TYR A 191 0.65 2.06 10.59
N HIS A 192 1.57 2.41 11.49
CA HIS A 192 2.89 1.81 11.55
C HIS A 192 2.88 0.43 12.23
N VAL A 193 2.05 0.26 13.27
CA VAL A 193 2.06 -0.96 14.12
C VAL A 193 0.88 -1.89 13.86
N SER A 194 -0.15 -1.45 13.15
CA SER A 194 -1.35 -2.26 12.97
C SER A 194 -1.13 -3.45 12.04
N PRO A 195 -1.79 -4.59 12.32
CA PRO A 195 -1.76 -5.72 11.42
C PRO A 195 -2.39 -5.38 10.07
N LEU A 196 -1.72 -5.82 9.01
CA LEU A 196 -2.17 -5.66 7.63
C LEU A 196 -2.89 -6.91 7.16
N ASN A 197 -4.09 -6.74 6.61
CA ASN A 197 -4.75 -7.73 5.79
C ASN A 197 -4.08 -7.73 4.42
N VAL A 198 -3.41 -8.82 4.06
CA VAL A 198 -2.79 -9.00 2.74
C VAL A 198 -3.70 -9.88 1.88
N ALA A 199 -4.02 -9.43 0.68
CA ALA A 199 -4.72 -10.19 -0.34
C ALA A 199 -3.88 -10.21 -1.60
N CYS A 200 -3.59 -11.40 -2.12
CA CYS A 200 -3.04 -11.52 -3.47
C CYS A 200 -4.03 -12.23 -4.38
N LEU A 201 -4.11 -11.77 -5.62
CA LEU A 201 -5.05 -12.21 -6.63
C LEU A 201 -4.31 -12.93 -7.76
N ARG A 202 -4.99 -13.95 -8.28
CA ARG A 202 -4.67 -14.63 -9.53
C ARG A 202 -5.04 -13.75 -10.73
N HIS A 203 -4.59 -14.19 -11.89
CA HIS A 203 -4.98 -13.69 -13.22
C HIS A 203 -6.51 -13.66 -13.45
N SER A 204 -7.24 -14.56 -12.77
CA SER A 204 -8.70 -14.61 -12.82
C SER A 204 -9.40 -13.62 -11.89
N GLY A 205 -8.64 -12.77 -11.16
CA GLY A 205 -9.14 -11.92 -10.10
C GLY A 205 -9.46 -12.64 -8.79
N GLN A 206 -9.33 -13.97 -8.74
CA GLN A 206 -9.60 -14.77 -7.54
C GLN A 206 -8.48 -14.64 -6.50
N ILE A 207 -8.84 -14.54 -5.22
CA ILE A 207 -7.87 -14.48 -4.12
C ILE A 207 -7.13 -15.82 -3.99
N PHE A 208 -5.81 -15.76 -3.79
CA PHE A 208 -5.05 -16.89 -3.28
C PHE A 208 -5.49 -17.19 -1.85
N ARG A 209 -6.32 -18.22 -1.69
CA ARG A 209 -6.61 -18.78 -0.36
C ARG A 209 -5.34 -19.42 0.17
N VAL A 210 -4.64 -18.71 1.05
CA VAL A 210 -3.55 -19.29 1.84
C VAL A 210 -4.06 -19.38 3.27
N ASN A 211 -4.02 -20.57 3.86
CA ASN A 211 -4.25 -20.74 5.28
C ASN A 211 -3.23 -19.85 6.00
N VAL A 212 -3.69 -18.74 6.58
CA VAL A 212 -2.83 -17.79 7.28
C VAL A 212 -2.32 -18.47 8.54
N LEU A 213 -1.05 -18.89 8.55
CA LEU A 213 -0.33 -19.17 9.78
C LEU A 213 0.03 -17.83 10.40
N TYR A 214 -0.62 -17.52 11.51
CA TYR A 214 -0.26 -16.43 12.40
C TYR A 214 1.17 -16.64 12.91
N PHE A 215 1.96 -15.57 12.95
CA PHE A 215 3.11 -15.44 13.85
C PHE A 215 2.75 -14.37 14.88
#